data_AF-A0A2E4XJG5-F1
#
_entry.id   AF-A0A2E4XJG5-F1
#
_cell.length_a   1.000
_cell.length_b   1.000
_cell.length_c   1.000
_cell.angle_alpha   90.00
_cell.angle_beta   90.00
_cell.angle_gamma   90.00
#
_symmetry.space_group_name_H-M   'P 1'
#
loop_
_entity.id
_entity.type
_entity.pdbx_description
1 polymer ?
#
loop_
_entity_poly.entity_id
_entity_poly.type
_entity_poly.pdbx_seq_one_letter_code
_entity_poly.pdbx_strand_id
1 'polypeptide(L)'
;MKKLSSVFFVAFVLMSCSSSEGPLSFTDNTGPIETNLVGALQEGQDPSRVPEIQRNFLTGCVMGATDRMPDLVAVQETGLLEVCGCSYLKLVEKVRTEAAAAAEGLISSSDIEREAYKRFKKLDEDFQATEGNFDEDLKEIFASCIRQSPT
;
A
#
# COMPACT_ATOMS: atom_id res chain seq x y z
N MET A 1 -13.74 -24.55 -22.96
CA MET A 1 -14.58 -23.45 -22.43
C MET A 1 -13.69 -22.60 -21.53
N LYS A 2 -13.63 -21.29 -21.81
CA LYS A 2 -12.74 -20.30 -21.19
C LYS A 2 -12.93 -20.27 -19.67
N LYS A 3 -11.85 -20.45 -18.91
CA LYS A 3 -11.73 -19.91 -17.54
C LYS A 3 -10.78 -18.73 -17.61
N LEU A 4 -11.35 -17.58 -17.96
CA LEU A 4 -10.76 -16.26 -17.74
C LEU A 4 -10.84 -15.98 -16.24
N SER A 5 -9.77 -16.20 -15.47
CA SER A 5 -9.76 -15.82 -14.06
C SER A 5 -8.35 -15.74 -13.47
N SER A 6 -7.39 -15.18 -14.22
CA SER A 6 -5.97 -15.21 -13.79
C SER A 6 -5.19 -13.93 -14.08
N VAL A 7 -5.85 -12.78 -14.16
CA VAL A 7 -5.17 -11.51 -14.44
C VAL A 7 -5.74 -10.45 -13.51
N PHE A 8 -5.15 -10.26 -12.34
CA PHE A 8 -5.27 -9.06 -11.48
C PHE A 8 -4.47 -9.28 -10.19
N PHE A 9 -3.17 -9.56 -10.29
CA PHE A 9 -2.33 -9.65 -9.10
C PHE A 9 -0.99 -9.00 -9.38
N VAL A 10 -0.89 -7.81 -8.83
CA VAL A 10 -0.02 -6.73 -9.24
C VAL A 10 1.11 -6.63 -8.25
N ALA A 11 2.31 -6.82 -8.79
CA ALA A 11 3.61 -6.59 -8.21
C ALA A 11 3.63 -5.44 -7.16
N PHE A 12 3.39 -5.79 -5.90
CA PHE A 12 3.91 -5.09 -4.73
C PHE A 12 5.43 -5.22 -4.79
N VAL A 13 6.02 -4.29 -5.52
CA VAL A 13 7.45 -4.17 -5.61
C VAL A 13 7.77 -2.89 -4.89
N LEU A 14 7.93 -2.99 -3.57
CA LEU A 14 8.75 -2.06 -2.80
C LEU A 14 10.22 -2.25 -3.23
N MET A 15 10.55 -2.07 -4.53
CA MET A 15 11.95 -1.98 -4.96
C MET A 15 12.50 -0.64 -4.48
N SER A 16 13.04 -0.67 -3.28
CA SER A 16 14.20 0.14 -2.94
C SER A 16 15.30 -0.81 -2.49
N CYS A 17 15.96 -1.43 -3.46
CA CYS A 17 17.30 -1.96 -3.28
C CYS A 17 18.24 -0.74 -3.26
N SER A 18 18.51 -0.17 -2.09
CA SER A 18 19.55 0.84 -1.89
C SER A 18 20.25 0.60 -0.55
N SER A 19 21.57 0.52 -0.58
CA SER A 19 22.46 0.15 0.53
C SER A 19 22.64 1.23 1.60
N SER A 20 21.56 1.90 1.99
CA SER A 20 21.48 2.74 3.18
C SER A 20 20.22 2.31 3.93
N GLU A 21 20.34 1.97 5.21
CA GLU A 21 19.26 1.47 6.08
C GLU A 21 17.90 2.00 5.62
N GLY A 22 17.10 1.14 4.98
CA GLY A 22 15.79 1.54 4.45
C GLY A 22 14.88 2.07 5.56
N PRO A 23 13.71 2.63 5.22
CA PRO A 23 12.79 3.16 6.22
C PRO A 23 12.58 2.17 7.37
N LEU A 24 12.52 2.69 8.59
CA LEU A 24 12.34 1.94 9.84
C LEU A 24 10.94 2.16 10.43
N SER A 25 10.20 3.14 9.91
CA SER A 25 8.83 3.49 10.29
C SER A 25 7.98 3.92 9.08
N PHE A 26 6.66 4.07 9.30
CA PHE A 26 5.74 4.59 8.28
C PHE A 26 5.92 6.08 7.98
N THR A 27 6.71 6.81 8.77
CA THR A 27 6.87 8.27 8.66
C THR A 27 8.24 8.72 8.17
N ASP A 28 9.15 7.77 7.94
CA ASP A 28 10.52 8.06 7.55
C ASP A 28 10.60 8.52 6.09
N ASN A 29 11.67 9.24 5.77
CA ASN A 29 12.06 9.61 4.40
C ASN A 29 10.95 10.33 3.62
N THR A 30 10.33 11.34 4.26
CA THR A 30 9.29 12.16 3.62
C THR A 30 9.83 12.93 2.42
N GLY A 31 9.02 13.06 1.38
CA GLY A 31 9.37 13.78 0.18
C GLY A 31 8.17 13.94 -0.76
N PRO A 32 8.36 14.58 -1.92
CA PRO A 32 7.28 14.82 -2.85
C PRO A 32 6.74 13.53 -3.46
N ILE A 33 5.43 13.43 -3.61
CA ILE A 33 4.79 12.41 -4.44
C ILE A 33 4.63 12.90 -5.88
N GLU A 34 4.60 11.98 -6.83
CA GLU A 34 4.32 12.30 -8.23
C GLU A 34 2.93 12.93 -8.40
N THR A 35 2.83 13.91 -9.30
CA THR A 35 1.61 14.73 -9.46
C THR A 35 0.37 13.92 -9.87
N ASN A 36 0.57 12.86 -10.64
CA ASN A 36 -0.46 11.90 -11.05
C ASN A 36 -0.95 10.99 -9.92
N LEU A 37 -0.27 10.94 -8.77
CA LEU A 37 -0.65 10.15 -7.60
C LEU A 37 -1.26 10.98 -6.48
N VAL A 38 -1.32 12.32 -6.63
CA VAL A 38 -1.86 13.22 -5.60
C VAL A 38 -3.31 12.89 -5.25
N GLY A 39 -4.11 12.42 -6.23
CA GLY A 39 -5.50 11.99 -6.00
C GLY A 39 -5.64 10.75 -5.10
N ALA A 40 -4.56 10.04 -4.80
CA ALA A 40 -4.55 8.91 -3.87
C ALA A 40 -4.23 9.32 -2.42
N LEU A 41 -3.91 10.59 -2.18
CA LEU A 41 -3.64 11.11 -0.84
C LEU A 41 -4.93 11.39 -0.07
N GLN A 42 -4.85 11.38 1.26
CA GLN A 42 -5.95 11.86 2.09
C GLN A 42 -6.16 13.36 1.91
N GLU A 43 -7.40 13.82 2.06
CA GLU A 43 -7.72 15.24 2.04
C GLU A 43 -6.86 15.99 3.09
N GLY A 44 -6.21 17.07 2.65
CA GLY A 44 -5.32 17.87 3.49
C GLY A 44 -3.91 17.32 3.70
N GLN A 45 -3.57 16.15 3.16
CA GLN A 45 -2.18 15.65 3.18
C GLN A 45 -1.30 16.49 2.24
N ASP A 46 -0.14 16.93 2.74
CA ASP A 46 0.83 17.72 1.97
C ASP A 46 1.56 16.84 0.94
N PRO A 47 1.38 17.08 -0.38
CA PRO A 47 2.01 16.27 -1.42
C PRO A 47 3.54 16.35 -1.42
N SER A 48 4.14 17.37 -0.78
CA SER A 48 5.59 17.54 -0.66
C SER A 48 6.22 16.76 0.49
N ARG A 49 5.40 16.18 1.38
CA ARG A 49 5.83 15.54 2.63
C ARG A 49 5.23 14.14 2.83
N VAL A 50 5.08 13.39 1.76
CA VAL A 50 4.53 12.03 1.80
C VAL A 50 5.64 11.06 2.22
N PRO A 51 5.45 10.15 3.19
CA PRO A 51 6.46 9.17 3.58
C PRO A 51 6.83 8.20 2.45
N GLU A 52 8.07 7.72 2.43
CA GLU A 52 8.58 6.86 1.34
C GLU A 52 7.74 5.60 1.12
N ILE A 53 7.33 4.96 2.21
CA ILE A 53 6.56 3.71 2.14
C ILE A 53 5.18 3.94 1.53
N GLN A 54 4.55 5.08 1.82
CA GLN A 54 3.29 5.45 1.18
C GLN A 54 3.50 5.72 -0.31
N ARG A 55 4.55 6.47 -0.69
CA ARG A 55 4.86 6.74 -2.10
C ARG A 55 5.07 5.43 -2.88
N ASN A 56 5.93 4.55 -2.37
CA ASN A 56 6.26 3.29 -3.04
C ASN A 56 5.04 2.37 -3.19
N PHE A 57 4.20 2.29 -2.15
CA PHE A 57 2.94 1.55 -2.22
C PHE A 57 2.02 2.10 -3.30
N LEU A 58 1.79 3.41 -3.31
CA LEU A 58 0.86 4.05 -4.25
C LEU A 58 1.34 3.89 -5.69
N THR A 59 2.64 4.06 -5.92
CA THR A 59 3.28 3.79 -7.20
C THR A 59 3.07 2.34 -7.62
N GLY A 60 3.38 1.36 -6.76
CA GLY A 60 3.20 -0.06 -7.08
C GLY A 60 1.74 -0.46 -7.35
N CYS A 61 0.83 0.01 -6.51
CA CYS A 61 -0.61 -0.25 -6.62
C CYS A 61 -1.17 0.25 -7.96
N VAL A 62 -0.86 1.49 -8.33
CA VAL A 62 -1.32 2.09 -9.59
C VAL A 62 -0.59 1.48 -10.79
N MET A 63 0.73 1.29 -10.70
CA MET A 63 1.53 0.81 -11.81
C MET A 63 1.22 -0.62 -12.18
N GLY A 64 1.14 -1.57 -11.24
CA GLY A 64 0.84 -2.92 -11.70
C GLY A 64 -0.65 -3.10 -12.04
N ALA A 65 -1.59 -2.31 -11.47
CA ALA A 65 -2.98 -2.32 -11.95
C ALA A 65 -3.07 -1.91 -13.43
N THR A 66 -2.03 -1.23 -13.94
CA THR A 66 -1.92 -0.74 -15.33
C THR A 66 -0.84 -1.43 -16.16
N ASP A 67 0.05 -2.23 -15.54
CA ASP A 67 1.22 -3.03 -15.98
C ASP A 67 2.14 -2.56 -17.13
N ARG A 68 1.74 -1.66 -18.04
CA ARG A 68 2.55 -1.00 -19.07
C ARG A 68 1.81 0.27 -19.51
N MET A 69 1.97 1.39 -18.79
CA MET A 69 1.19 2.61 -19.04
C MET A 69 1.00 2.92 -20.55
N PRO A 70 -0.25 2.97 -21.03
CA PRO A 70 -0.55 3.72 -22.23
C PRO A 70 -1.78 4.61 -22.02
N ASP A 71 -2.14 5.02 -20.80
CA ASP A 71 -2.96 6.22 -20.60
C ASP A 71 -3.00 6.68 -19.13
N LEU A 72 -2.42 7.84 -18.84
CA LEU A 72 -2.44 8.47 -17.52
C LEU A 72 -3.81 9.10 -17.20
N VAL A 73 -4.63 9.37 -18.22
CA VAL A 73 -5.97 9.95 -18.06
C VAL A 73 -6.91 8.90 -17.45
N ALA A 74 -6.83 7.65 -17.90
CA ALA A 74 -7.65 6.55 -17.39
C ALA A 74 -7.43 6.28 -15.89
N VAL A 75 -6.21 6.45 -15.36
CA VAL A 75 -5.92 6.23 -13.93
C VAL A 75 -6.62 7.26 -13.03
N GLN A 76 -6.70 8.52 -13.47
CA GLN A 76 -7.43 9.56 -12.74
C GLN A 76 -8.96 9.38 -12.86
N GLU A 77 -9.44 8.84 -13.97
CA GLU A 77 -10.87 8.66 -14.23
C GLU A 77 -11.45 7.37 -13.62
N THR A 78 -10.64 6.41 -13.18
CA THR A 78 -11.11 5.05 -12.82
C THR A 78 -11.36 4.81 -11.32
N GLY A 79 -11.26 5.83 -10.47
CA GLY A 79 -11.32 5.65 -9.01
C GLY A 79 -10.14 4.84 -8.43
N LEU A 80 -9.19 4.42 -9.28
CA LEU A 80 -8.05 3.59 -8.89
C LEU A 80 -7.15 4.29 -7.87
N LEU A 81 -6.95 5.61 -8.00
CA LEU A 81 -6.19 6.40 -7.04
C LEU A 81 -6.83 6.36 -5.65
N GLU A 82 -8.15 6.52 -5.57
CA GLU A 82 -8.91 6.44 -4.31
C GLU A 82 -8.82 5.03 -3.71
N VAL A 83 -8.97 3.99 -4.53
CA VAL A 83 -8.82 2.60 -4.08
C VAL A 83 -7.42 2.34 -3.54
N CYS A 84 -6.36 2.78 -4.22
CA CYS A 84 -4.98 2.61 -3.77
C CYS A 84 -4.71 3.39 -2.46
N GLY A 85 -5.18 4.63 -2.36
CA GLY A 85 -5.10 5.43 -1.14
C GLY A 85 -5.80 4.77 0.05
N CYS A 86 -7.07 4.36 -0.15
CA CYS A 86 -7.85 3.64 0.85
C CYS A 86 -7.18 2.34 1.29
N SER A 87 -6.67 1.56 0.34
CA SER A 87 -6.05 0.25 0.62
C SER A 87 -4.79 0.41 1.46
N TYR A 88 -3.95 1.40 1.14
CA TYR A 88 -2.77 1.73 1.95
C TYR A 88 -3.16 2.00 3.40
N LEU A 89 -4.14 2.88 3.62
CA LEU A 89 -4.57 3.30 4.95
C LEU A 89 -5.11 2.12 5.77
N LYS A 90 -5.97 1.29 5.17
CA LYS A 90 -6.53 0.12 5.83
C LYS A 90 -5.47 -0.94 6.17
N LEU A 91 -4.47 -1.11 5.30
CA LEU A 91 -3.35 -2.02 5.59
C LEU A 91 -2.50 -1.51 6.75
N VAL A 92 -2.16 -0.22 6.76
CA VAL A 92 -1.44 0.41 7.89
C VAL A 92 -2.24 0.31 9.19
N GLU A 93 -3.55 0.54 9.14
CA GLU A 93 -4.44 0.37 10.29
C GLU A 93 -4.47 -1.08 10.80
N LYS A 94 -4.59 -2.06 9.91
CA LYS A 94 -4.57 -3.48 10.25
C LYS A 94 -3.28 -3.88 10.97
N VAL A 95 -2.12 -3.56 10.40
CA VAL A 95 -0.83 -3.96 11.01
C VAL A 95 -0.55 -3.24 12.33
N ARG A 96 -1.04 -1.99 12.50
CA ARG A 96 -1.00 -1.29 13.79
C ARG A 96 -1.90 -1.95 14.83
N THR A 97 -3.11 -2.33 14.43
CA THR A 97 -4.07 -3.02 15.30
C THR A 97 -3.52 -4.37 15.76
N GLU A 98 -2.94 -5.14 14.85
CA GLU A 98 -2.32 -6.42 15.19
C GLU A 98 -1.08 -6.27 16.08
N ALA A 99 -0.24 -5.27 15.82
CA ALA A 99 0.92 -5.00 16.65
C ALA A 99 0.50 -4.60 18.07
N ALA A 100 -0.54 -3.77 18.20
CA ALA A 100 -1.11 -3.38 19.49
C ALA A 100 -1.77 -4.57 20.21
N ALA A 101 -2.46 -5.46 19.50
CA ALA A 101 -3.09 -6.65 20.08
C ALA A 101 -2.07 -7.69 20.54
N ALA A 102 -0.94 -7.80 19.85
CA ALA A 102 0.16 -8.69 20.22
C ALA A 102 1.06 -8.12 21.33
N ALA A 103 0.87 -6.86 21.72
CA ALA A 103 1.67 -6.22 22.76
C ALA A 103 1.26 -6.73 24.15
N GLU A 104 2.10 -7.57 24.76
CA GLU A 104 1.95 -7.97 26.16
C GLU A 104 2.63 -6.95 27.09
N GLY A 105 1.87 -6.29 27.97
CA GLY A 105 2.42 -5.40 29.02
C GLY A 105 2.65 -3.93 28.59
N LEU A 106 3.58 -3.24 29.27
CA LEU A 106 3.90 -1.81 29.07
C LEU A 106 4.81 -1.58 27.86
N ILE A 107 4.35 -1.97 26.67
CA ILE A 107 5.07 -1.69 25.42
C ILE A 107 4.84 -0.23 25.02
N SER A 108 5.90 0.47 24.63
CA SER A 108 5.80 1.87 24.22
C SER A 108 5.07 2.01 22.87
N SER A 109 4.46 3.17 22.61
CA SER A 109 3.84 3.45 21.31
C SER A 109 4.83 3.36 20.15
N SER A 110 6.10 3.73 20.37
CA SER A 110 7.16 3.59 19.37
C SER A 110 7.52 2.15 19.06
N ASP A 111 7.40 1.24 20.03
CA ASP A 111 7.66 -0.18 19.80
C ASP A 111 6.51 -0.83 19.03
N ILE A 112 5.26 -0.47 19.35
CA ILE A 112 4.07 -0.89 18.58
C ILE A 112 4.20 -0.44 17.12
N GLU A 113 4.60 0.82 16.88
CA GLU A 113 4.76 1.34 15.52
C GLU A 113 5.86 0.60 14.75
N ARG A 114 6.97 0.28 15.41
CA ARG A 114 8.06 -0.51 14.82
C ARG A 114 7.62 -1.93 14.47
N GLU A 115 6.86 -2.59 15.35
CA GLU A 115 6.33 -3.93 15.09
C GLU A 115 5.27 -3.91 13.98
N ALA A 116 4.40 -2.91 13.94
CA ALA A 116 3.45 -2.70 12.85
C ALA A 116 4.17 -2.53 11.51
N TYR A 117 5.27 -1.78 11.50
CA TYR A 117 6.09 -1.58 10.32
C TYR A 117 6.76 -2.86 9.84
N LYS A 118 7.32 -3.67 10.75
CA LYS A 118 7.87 -5.00 10.41
C LYS A 118 6.81 -5.91 9.81
N ARG A 119 5.60 -5.92 10.37
CA ARG A 119 4.46 -6.69 9.83
C ARG A 119 4.12 -6.24 8.41
N PHE A 120 4.08 -4.93 8.15
CA PHE A 120 3.83 -4.40 6.82
C PHE A 120 4.88 -4.86 5.79
N LYS A 121 6.18 -4.81 6.13
CA LYS A 121 7.24 -5.35 5.27
C LYS A 121 7.05 -6.84 5.02
N LYS A 122 6.69 -7.60 6.05
CA LYS A 122 6.43 -9.03 5.92
C LYS A 122 5.27 -9.33 4.96
N LEU A 123 4.22 -8.50 4.92
CA LEU A 123 3.13 -8.66 3.95
C LEU A 123 3.63 -8.50 2.50
N ASP A 124 4.55 -7.58 2.24
CA ASP A 124 5.18 -7.38 0.92
C ASP A 124 6.05 -8.59 0.54
N GLU A 125 6.87 -9.07 1.48
CA GLU A 125 7.69 -10.28 1.28
C GLU A 125 6.84 -11.52 1.00
N ASP A 126 5.78 -11.74 1.81
CA ASP A 126 4.88 -12.87 1.65
C ASP A 126 4.13 -12.77 0.30
N PHE A 127 3.72 -11.58 -0.13
CA PHE A 127 3.11 -11.37 -1.44
C PHE A 127 4.06 -11.71 -2.59
N GLN A 128 5.32 -11.29 -2.52
CA GLN A 128 6.33 -11.62 -3.53
C GLN A 128 6.60 -13.13 -3.56
N ALA A 129 6.62 -13.78 -2.40
CA ALA A 129 6.85 -15.22 -2.27
C ALA A 129 5.69 -16.08 -2.80
N THR A 130 4.46 -15.57 -2.80
CA THR A 130 3.26 -16.30 -3.28
C THR A 130 2.93 -16.02 -4.76
N GLU A 131 3.89 -15.50 -5.53
CA GLU A 131 3.70 -15.03 -6.91
C GLU A 131 2.54 -14.04 -7.04
N GLY A 132 2.38 -13.19 -6.02
CA GLY A 132 1.36 -12.17 -5.96
C GLY A 132 0.01 -12.65 -5.45
N ASN A 133 -0.09 -13.78 -4.74
CA ASN A 133 -1.36 -14.19 -4.13
C ASN A 133 -1.49 -13.67 -2.69
N PHE A 134 -2.47 -12.81 -2.46
CA PHE A 134 -2.86 -12.39 -1.11
C PHE A 134 -3.67 -13.47 -0.38
N ASP A 135 -3.59 -13.45 0.95
CA ASP A 135 -4.58 -14.09 1.82
C ASP A 135 -5.97 -13.41 1.64
N GLU A 136 -7.05 -14.13 1.88
CA GLU A 136 -8.43 -13.67 1.72
C GLU A 136 -8.73 -12.41 2.55
N ASP A 137 -8.18 -12.32 3.76
CA ASP A 137 -8.31 -11.14 4.63
C ASP A 137 -7.74 -9.87 3.98
N LEU A 138 -6.62 -10.01 3.25
CA LEU A 138 -6.00 -8.89 2.54
C LEU A 138 -6.80 -8.54 1.29
N LYS A 139 -7.30 -9.53 0.56
CA LYS A 139 -8.19 -9.31 -0.60
C LYS A 139 -9.45 -8.54 -0.20
N GLU A 140 -10.04 -8.85 0.95
CA GLU A 140 -11.23 -8.16 1.43
C GLU A 140 -10.96 -6.68 1.76
N ILE A 141 -9.74 -6.33 2.19
CA ILE A 141 -9.35 -4.92 2.37
C ILE A 141 -9.45 -4.17 1.03
N PHE A 142 -8.82 -4.69 -0.03
CA PHE A 142 -8.87 -4.08 -1.36
C PHE A 142 -10.31 -4.03 -1.89
N ALA A 143 -11.06 -5.13 -1.73
CA ALA A 143 -12.46 -5.20 -2.16
C ALA A 143 -13.34 -4.18 -1.43
N SER A 144 -13.10 -3.93 -0.14
CA SER A 144 -13.84 -2.93 0.63
C SER A 144 -13.63 -1.51 0.11
N CYS A 145 -12.41 -1.18 -0.33
CA CYS A 145 -12.10 0.13 -0.91
C CYS A 145 -12.76 0.34 -2.28
N ILE A 146 -12.82 -0.71 -3.10
CA ILE A 146 -13.54 -0.67 -4.39
C ILE A 146 -15.04 -0.40 -4.18
N ARG A 147 -15.67 -1.05 -3.19
CA ARG A 147 -17.10 -0.85 -2.89
C ARG A 147 -17.43 0.54 -2.34
N GLN A 148 -16.46 1.22 -1.74
CA GLN A 148 -16.63 2.55 -1.15
C GLN A 148 -16.34 3.68 -2.14
N SER A 149 -15.68 3.38 -3.27
CA SER A 149 -15.39 4.37 -4.30
C SER A 149 -16.67 4.70 -5.07
N PRO A 150 -17.02 5.99 -5.26
CA PRO A 150 -18.17 6.37 -6.09
C PRO A 150 -17.93 5.95 -7.55
N THR A 151 -18.86 5.16 -8.10
CA THR A 151 -18.91 4.79 -9.53
C THR A 151 -19.25 5.96 -10.44
#